data_AF-A0AA47FEC6-F1
#
_entry.id   AF-A0AA47FEC6-F1
#
_cell.length_a   1.000
_cell.length_b   1.000
_cell.length_c   1.000
_cell.angle_alpha   90.00
_cell.angle_beta   90.00
_cell.angle_gamma   90.00
#
_symmetry.space_group_name_H-M   'P 1'
#
loop_
_entity.id
_entity.type
_entity.pdbx_description
1 polymer ?
#
loop_
_entity_poly.entity_id
_entity_poly.type
_entity_poly.pdbx_seq_one_letter_code
_entity_poly.pdbx_strand_id
1 'polypeptide(L)'
;MNDVTLTDHIYCAYQSIQAGNYQNSKLSDISNEYPIEYQIGEEALSIFKLKLFDGFPEDELGRIAIHFINAKREGEVTPSFQISRTKHILELVKQELSRDNIERTPQNSNFYDRFMVHLSYFLDYIDRSRKDNMSLLGMEEHLEVSYPKAFEIGNRIYNVIARETEVDLFHSERIYIVLHVQRLL
;
A
#
# COMPACT_ATOMS: atom_id res chain seq x y z
N MET A 1 -2.44 6.17 -13.88
CA MET A 1 -1.97 7.47 -14.40
C MET A 1 -0.60 7.17 -14.99
N ASN A 2 -0.35 7.45 -16.27
CA ASN A 2 0.78 6.88 -17.04
C ASN A 2 2.12 7.16 -16.37
N ASP A 3 2.86 6.10 -16.02
CA ASP A 3 4.23 6.18 -15.50
C ASP A 3 5.16 6.64 -16.62
N VAL A 4 5.49 7.94 -16.61
CA VAL A 4 6.56 8.51 -17.43
C VAL A 4 7.85 8.34 -16.64
N THR A 5 8.86 7.70 -17.22
CA THR A 5 10.15 7.51 -16.54
C THR A 5 10.86 8.86 -16.38
N LEU A 6 11.75 8.98 -15.38
CA LEU A 6 12.55 10.21 -15.19
C LEU A 6 13.28 10.60 -16.48
N THR A 7 13.78 9.62 -17.24
CA THR A 7 14.47 9.85 -18.51
C THR A 7 13.56 10.46 -19.57
N ASP A 8 12.33 9.96 -19.70
CA ASP A 8 11.35 10.52 -20.64
C ASP A 8 10.94 11.94 -20.25
N HIS A 9 10.78 12.19 -18.94
CA HIS A 9 10.48 13.53 -18.42
C HIS A 9 11.59 14.53 -18.76
N ILE A 10 12.85 14.18 -18.48
CA ILE A 10 14.01 15.04 -18.77
C ILE A 10 14.16 15.27 -20.27
N TYR A 11 13.93 14.24 -21.10
CA TYR A 11 13.95 14.39 -22.54
C TYR A 11 12.90 15.38 -23.05
N CYS A 12 11.66 15.26 -22.57
CA CYS A 12 10.57 16.17 -22.95
C CYS A 12 10.81 17.60 -22.43
N ALA A 13 11.32 17.74 -21.21
CA ALA A 13 11.68 19.04 -20.64
C ALA A 13 12.76 19.72 -21.47
N TYR A 14 13.83 19.00 -21.81
CA TYR A 14 14.90 19.50 -22.66
C TYR A 14 14.40 19.95 -24.04
N GLN A 15 13.56 19.15 -24.71
CA GLN A 15 12.96 19.52 -25.99
C GLN A 15 12.12 20.80 -25.88
N SER A 16 11.35 20.94 -24.79
CA SER A 16 10.49 22.09 -24.57
C SER A 16 11.29 23.37 -24.30
N ILE A 17 12.41 23.25 -23.60
CA ILE A 17 13.36 24.35 -23.38
C ILE A 17 13.95 24.82 -24.71
N GLN A 18 14.41 23.90 -25.55
CA GLN A 18 14.96 24.23 -26.87
C GLN A 18 13.91 24.88 -27.79
N ALA A 19 12.65 24.49 -27.67
CA ALA A 19 11.54 25.07 -28.42
C ALA A 19 11.01 26.41 -27.84
N GLY A 20 11.50 26.84 -26.67
CA GLY A 20 11.05 28.06 -26.00
C GLY A 20 9.62 28.00 -25.46
N ASN A 21 9.06 26.81 -25.28
CA ASN A 21 7.68 26.59 -24.80
C ASN A 21 7.62 25.91 -23.43
N TYR A 22 8.75 25.87 -22.71
CA TYR A 22 8.83 25.32 -21.37
C TYR A 22 7.88 26.04 -20.41
N GLN A 23 7.13 25.27 -19.63
CA GLN A 23 6.17 25.78 -18.65
C GLN A 23 6.69 25.56 -17.24
N ASN A 24 6.72 26.64 -16.47
CA ASN A 24 7.14 26.55 -15.08
C ASN A 24 6.21 25.66 -14.26
N SER A 25 6.82 24.84 -13.42
CA SER A 25 6.16 24.01 -12.43
C SER A 25 5.40 24.86 -11.41
N LYS A 26 4.16 24.49 -11.11
CA LYS A 26 3.35 25.07 -10.02
C LYS A 26 3.31 24.17 -8.78
N LEU A 27 4.32 23.33 -8.61
CA LEU A 27 4.38 22.40 -7.49
C LEU A 27 4.59 23.16 -6.17
N SER A 28 3.91 22.69 -5.12
CA SER A 28 4.19 23.12 -3.75
C SER A 28 5.59 22.67 -3.34
N ASP A 29 6.24 23.44 -2.47
CA ASP A 29 7.56 23.11 -1.95
C ASP A 29 7.49 21.83 -1.10
N ILE A 30 8.11 20.75 -1.61
CA ILE A 30 8.16 19.43 -0.99
C ILE A 30 9.45 19.18 -0.19
N SER A 31 10.36 20.16 -0.13
CA SER A 31 11.67 20.02 0.51
C SER A 31 11.59 19.65 2.00
N ASN A 32 10.58 20.16 2.71
CA ASN A 32 10.38 19.88 4.13
C ASN A 32 9.79 18.49 4.40
N GLU A 33 8.98 17.96 3.48
CA GLU A 33 8.29 16.67 3.64
C GLU A 33 9.15 15.50 3.14
N TYR A 34 9.96 15.73 2.10
CA TYR A 34 10.81 14.71 1.45
C TYR A 34 12.25 15.20 1.29
N PRO A 35 12.99 15.45 2.39
CA PRO A 35 14.30 16.10 2.34
C PRO A 35 15.36 15.26 1.60
N ILE A 36 15.27 13.93 1.66
CA ILE A 36 16.24 13.03 1.03
C ILE A 36 16.03 13.01 -0.49
N GLU A 37 14.79 12.85 -0.95
CA GLU A 37 14.44 12.81 -2.37
C GLU A 37 14.66 14.17 -3.03
N TYR A 38 14.45 15.25 -2.29
CA TYR A 38 14.79 16.60 -2.71
C TYR A 38 16.30 16.76 -2.92
N GLN A 39 17.13 16.31 -1.96
CA GLN A 39 18.59 16.34 -2.08
C GLN A 39 19.09 15.51 -3.27
N ILE A 40 18.54 14.29 -3.47
CA ILE A 40 18.87 13.46 -4.64
C ILE A 40 18.45 14.17 -5.94
N GLY A 41 17.31 14.87 -5.93
CA GLY A 41 16.86 15.71 -7.04
C GLY A 41 17.84 16.84 -7.35
N GLU A 42 18.43 17.49 -6.34
CA GLU A 42 19.42 18.56 -6.51
C GLU A 42 20.69 18.03 -7.18
N GLU A 43 21.17 16.87 -6.74
CA GLU A 43 22.32 16.20 -7.35
C GLU A 43 22.02 15.80 -8.80
N ALA A 44 20.85 15.23 -9.07
CA ALA A 44 20.43 14.84 -10.41
C ALA A 44 20.32 16.05 -11.35
N LEU A 45 19.69 17.14 -10.90
CA LEU A 45 19.57 18.38 -11.67
C LEU A 45 20.96 18.96 -11.98
N SER A 46 21.88 18.92 -11.02
CA SER A 46 23.26 19.37 -11.22
C SER A 46 23.98 18.54 -12.30
N ILE A 47 23.78 17.22 -12.31
CA ILE A 47 24.30 16.34 -13.35
C ILE A 47 23.70 16.68 -14.72
N PHE A 48 22.39 16.92 -14.79
CA PHE A 48 21.73 17.29 -16.05
C PHE A 48 22.21 18.63 -16.58
N LYS A 49 22.39 19.63 -15.72
CA LYS A 49 22.99 20.91 -16.11
C LYS A 49 24.38 20.73 -16.70
N LEU A 50 25.22 19.94 -16.05
CA LEU A 50 26.59 19.68 -16.48
C LEU A 50 26.68 18.88 -17.79
N LYS A 51 25.78 17.89 -17.97
CA LYS A 51 25.88 16.91 -19.08
C LYS A 51 25.03 17.28 -20.30
N LEU A 52 23.93 18.01 -20.11
CA LEU A 52 22.95 18.28 -21.16
C LEU A 52 22.87 19.77 -21.49
N PHE A 53 22.57 20.61 -20.50
CA PHE A 53 22.37 22.05 -20.71
C PHE A 53 22.38 22.84 -19.40
N ASP A 54 23.33 23.78 -19.29
CA ASP A 54 23.55 24.57 -18.07
C ASP A 54 22.34 25.44 -17.67
N GLY A 55 21.52 25.85 -18.64
CA GLY A 55 20.30 26.63 -18.42
C GLY A 55 19.07 25.79 -18.02
N PHE A 56 19.26 24.57 -17.52
CA PHE A 56 18.12 23.75 -17.06
C PHE A 56 17.38 24.49 -15.93
N PRO A 57 16.06 24.68 -16.04
CA PRO A 57 15.29 25.43 -15.06
C PRO A 57 15.36 24.79 -13.65
N GLU A 58 15.44 25.63 -12.62
CA GLU A 58 15.47 25.16 -11.22
C GLU A 58 14.13 24.59 -10.75
N ASP A 59 13.03 24.97 -11.39
CA ASP A 59 11.69 24.46 -11.07
C ASP A 59 11.47 23.00 -11.48
N GLU A 60 12.38 22.41 -12.27
CA GLU A 60 12.42 20.97 -12.54
C GLU A 60 12.84 20.17 -11.31
N LEU A 61 13.52 20.78 -10.34
CA LEU A 61 13.96 20.11 -9.11
C LEU A 61 12.80 19.39 -8.40
N GLY A 62 11.67 20.09 -8.23
CA GLY A 62 10.49 19.51 -7.61
C GLY A 62 9.91 18.34 -8.42
N ARG A 63 9.98 18.39 -9.75
CA ARG A 63 9.45 17.34 -10.63
C ARG A 63 10.35 16.11 -10.63
N ILE A 64 11.67 16.33 -10.66
CA ILE A 64 12.69 15.29 -10.52
C ILE A 64 12.56 14.59 -9.16
N ALA A 65 12.44 15.37 -8.08
CA ALA A 65 12.23 14.82 -6.74
C ALA A 65 10.93 13.98 -6.66
N ILE A 66 9.85 14.40 -7.31
CA ILE A 66 8.61 13.59 -7.42
C ILE A 66 8.85 12.25 -8.12
N HIS A 67 9.68 12.18 -9.17
CA HIS A 67 10.02 10.90 -9.78
C HIS A 67 10.76 9.98 -8.80
N PHE A 68 11.64 10.51 -7.96
CA PHE A 68 12.30 9.73 -6.91
C PHE A 68 11.34 9.33 -5.78
N ILE A 69 10.41 10.20 -5.38
CA ILE A 69 9.36 9.88 -4.41
C ILE A 69 8.47 8.76 -4.97
N ASN A 70 8.07 8.83 -6.23
CA ASN A 70 7.24 7.81 -6.88
C ASN A 70 8.01 6.51 -7.06
N ALA A 71 9.26 6.56 -7.53
CA ALA A 71 10.12 5.38 -7.64
C ALA A 71 10.43 4.75 -6.28
N LYS A 72 10.59 5.56 -5.23
CA LYS A 72 10.72 5.10 -3.85
C LYS A 72 9.41 4.49 -3.37
N ARG A 73 8.24 5.05 -3.67
CA ARG A 73 6.95 4.41 -3.36
C ARG A 73 6.77 3.09 -4.11
N GLU A 74 7.27 3.00 -5.34
CA GLU A 74 7.30 1.75 -6.13
C GLU A 74 8.37 0.76 -5.62
N GLY A 75 9.45 1.23 -5.00
CA GLY A 75 10.56 0.42 -4.48
C GLY A 75 10.48 0.05 -2.99
N GLU A 76 9.87 0.89 -2.14
CA GLU A 76 9.54 0.63 -0.73
C GLU A 76 8.42 -0.38 -0.62
N VAL A 77 7.49 -0.38 -1.59
CA VAL A 77 6.66 -1.53 -1.91
C VAL A 77 7.57 -2.52 -2.61
N THR A 78 8.42 -3.24 -1.89
CA THR A 78 9.12 -4.40 -2.45
C THR A 78 8.04 -5.39 -2.86
N PRO A 79 7.68 -5.52 -4.16
CA PRO A 79 6.54 -6.35 -4.52
C PRO A 79 6.89 -7.79 -4.16
N SER A 80 8.15 -8.22 -4.29
CA SER A 80 8.58 -9.55 -3.89
C SER A 80 8.45 -9.83 -2.38
N PHE A 81 8.80 -8.90 -1.50
CA PHE A 81 8.74 -9.10 -0.04
C PHE A 81 7.35 -8.84 0.54
N GLN A 82 6.62 -7.82 0.10
CA GLN A 82 5.22 -7.62 0.49
C GLN A 82 4.31 -8.68 -0.12
N ILE A 83 4.47 -9.07 -1.40
CA ILE A 83 3.75 -10.23 -1.95
C ILE A 83 4.16 -11.50 -1.19
N SER A 84 5.43 -11.65 -0.77
CA SER A 84 5.86 -12.78 0.06
C SER A 84 5.21 -12.74 1.46
N ARG A 85 5.16 -11.59 2.12
CA ARG A 85 4.56 -11.39 3.46
C ARG A 85 3.05 -11.56 3.42
N THR A 86 2.36 -10.93 2.47
CA THR A 86 0.91 -11.10 2.24
C THR A 86 0.60 -12.56 1.91
N LYS A 87 1.37 -13.22 1.04
CA LYS A 87 1.20 -14.67 0.78
C LYS A 87 1.46 -15.51 2.04
N HIS A 88 2.46 -15.17 2.84
CA HIS A 88 2.77 -15.87 4.09
C HIS A 88 1.63 -15.75 5.10
N ILE A 89 1.13 -14.54 5.32
CA ILE A 89 0.00 -14.27 6.21
C ILE A 89 -1.25 -15.00 5.71
N LEU A 90 -1.55 -14.92 4.41
CA LEU A 90 -2.67 -15.67 3.83
C LEU A 90 -2.52 -17.18 4.04
N GLU A 91 -1.32 -17.73 3.96
CA GLU A 91 -1.08 -19.15 4.23
C GLU A 91 -1.31 -19.50 5.70
N LEU A 92 -0.86 -18.66 6.64
CA LEU A 92 -1.16 -18.83 8.07
C LEU A 92 -2.67 -18.74 8.34
N VAL A 93 -3.38 -17.83 7.67
CA VAL A 93 -4.85 -17.74 7.76
C VAL A 93 -5.51 -19.02 7.25
N LYS A 94 -5.03 -19.59 6.12
CA LYS A 94 -5.53 -20.88 5.64
C LYS A 94 -5.29 -21.99 6.66
N GLN A 95 -4.13 -22.02 7.30
CA GLN A 95 -3.83 -23.01 8.34
C GLN A 95 -4.78 -22.89 9.53
N GLU A 96 -5.09 -21.66 9.98
CA GLU A 96 -6.09 -21.44 11.03
C GLU A 96 -7.49 -21.90 10.59
N LEU A 97 -7.90 -21.62 9.35
CA LEU A 97 -9.18 -22.11 8.82
C LEU A 97 -9.23 -23.65 8.73
N SER A 98 -8.14 -24.28 8.28
CA SER A 98 -8.04 -25.75 8.19
C SER A 98 -8.11 -26.43 9.55
N ARG A 99 -7.65 -25.80 10.65
CA ARG A 99 -7.82 -26.34 12.02
C ARG A 99 -9.29 -26.53 12.40
N ASP A 100 -10.18 -25.71 11.84
CA ASP A 100 -11.62 -25.78 12.05
C ASP A 100 -12.36 -26.56 10.95
N ASN A 101 -11.64 -27.27 10.08
CA ASN A 101 -12.15 -27.98 8.90
C ASN A 101 -12.79 -27.05 7.85
N ILE A 102 -12.35 -25.80 7.78
CA ILE A 102 -12.80 -24.83 6.78
C ILE A 102 -11.81 -24.86 5.61
N GLU A 103 -12.08 -25.71 4.64
CA GLU A 103 -11.29 -25.82 3.41
C GLU A 103 -12.04 -25.26 2.20
N ARG A 104 -11.27 -24.88 1.17
CA ARG A 104 -11.84 -24.45 -0.10
C ARG A 104 -12.43 -25.66 -0.83
N THR A 105 -13.76 -25.70 -0.92
CA THR A 105 -14.54 -26.71 -1.65
C THR A 105 -15.20 -26.08 -2.88
N PRO A 106 -15.65 -26.87 -3.87
CA PRO A 106 -16.44 -26.33 -4.98
C PRO A 106 -17.66 -25.52 -4.52
N GLN A 107 -18.28 -25.91 -3.41
CA GLN A 107 -19.51 -25.32 -2.87
C GLN A 107 -19.28 -23.96 -2.17
N ASN A 108 -18.14 -23.76 -1.49
CA ASN A 108 -17.83 -22.51 -0.79
C ASN A 108 -16.78 -21.63 -1.51
N SER A 109 -16.25 -22.09 -2.65
CA SER A 109 -15.18 -21.45 -3.42
C SER A 109 -15.36 -19.95 -3.60
N ASN A 110 -16.55 -19.49 -3.95
CA ASN A 110 -16.85 -18.06 -4.14
C ASN A 110 -16.69 -17.23 -2.85
N PHE A 111 -17.10 -17.76 -1.70
CA PHE A 111 -16.97 -17.06 -0.41
C PHE A 111 -15.53 -17.10 0.08
N TYR A 112 -14.86 -18.25 -0.10
CA TYR A 112 -13.47 -18.46 0.27
C TYR A 112 -12.53 -17.55 -0.53
N ASP A 113 -12.68 -17.55 -1.86
CA ASP A 113 -11.86 -16.73 -2.75
C ASP A 113 -12.10 -15.25 -2.50
N ARG A 114 -13.36 -14.84 -2.28
CA ARG A 114 -13.70 -13.46 -1.91
C ARG A 114 -13.04 -13.05 -0.59
N PHE A 115 -13.09 -13.91 0.43
CA PHE A 115 -12.43 -13.62 1.71
C PHE A 115 -10.93 -13.43 1.53
N MET A 116 -10.26 -14.33 0.80
CA MET A 116 -8.83 -14.26 0.54
C MET A 116 -8.42 -13.00 -0.24
N VAL A 117 -9.21 -12.62 -1.26
CA VAL A 117 -8.98 -11.40 -2.05
C VAL A 117 -9.16 -10.14 -1.21
N HIS A 118 -10.20 -10.07 -0.38
CA HIS A 118 -10.35 -8.90 0.47
C HIS A 118 -9.29 -8.83 1.56
N LEU A 119 -8.89 -9.98 2.11
CA LEU A 119 -7.82 -10.02 3.09
C LEU A 119 -6.48 -9.58 2.49
N SER A 120 -6.19 -9.93 1.22
CA SER A 120 -5.00 -9.39 0.55
C SER A 120 -5.07 -7.86 0.39
N TYR A 121 -6.21 -7.32 -0.02
CA TYR A 121 -6.38 -5.86 -0.12
C TYR A 121 -6.25 -5.17 1.24
N PHE A 122 -6.74 -5.81 2.30
CA PHE A 122 -6.62 -5.32 3.67
C PHE A 122 -5.16 -5.25 4.12
N LEU A 123 -4.38 -6.30 3.89
CA LEU A 123 -2.96 -6.35 4.22
C LEU A 123 -2.15 -5.32 3.41
N ASP A 124 -2.48 -5.14 2.13
CA ASP A 124 -1.85 -4.13 1.28
C ASP A 124 -2.20 -2.68 1.71
N TYR A 125 -3.33 -2.50 2.42
CA TYR A 125 -3.80 -1.20 2.90
C TYR A 125 -3.25 -0.82 4.28
N ILE A 126 -3.03 -1.79 5.19
CA ILE A 126 -2.43 -1.55 6.51
C ILE A 126 -1.08 -0.82 6.39
N ASP A 127 -0.29 -1.13 5.35
CA ASP A 127 1.00 -0.50 5.10
C ASP A 127 0.90 0.98 4.60
N ARG A 128 -0.29 1.46 4.20
CA ARG A 128 -0.42 2.71 3.39
C ARG A 128 -1.01 3.93 4.09
N SER A 129 -1.82 3.83 5.14
CA SER A 129 -2.34 5.02 5.87
C SER A 129 -3.24 4.64 7.04
N ARG A 130 -2.97 5.19 8.24
CA ARG A 130 -3.81 5.04 9.44
C ARG A 130 -4.81 6.18 9.57
N LYS A 131 -6.09 5.91 9.30
CA LYS A 131 -7.22 6.67 9.86
C LYS A 131 -8.17 5.70 10.53
N ASP A 132 -8.28 5.90 11.84
CA ASP A 132 -9.11 5.15 12.77
C ASP A 132 -10.60 5.34 12.48
N ASN A 133 -11.39 4.27 12.65
CA ASN A 133 -12.85 4.35 12.70
C ASN A 133 -13.30 3.88 14.10
N MET A 134 -13.26 4.81 15.04
CA MET A 134 -13.66 4.68 16.45
C MET A 134 -15.13 4.29 16.73
N SER A 135 -15.89 3.75 15.77
CA SER A 135 -17.37 3.66 15.88
C SER A 135 -17.96 2.25 16.00
N LEU A 136 -17.19 1.18 16.22
CA LEU A 136 -17.72 -0.20 16.11
C LEU A 136 -17.68 -1.06 17.38
N LEU A 137 -17.25 -0.56 18.54
CA LEU A 137 -17.16 -1.38 19.77
C LEU A 137 -18.50 -2.10 20.13
N GLY A 138 -19.65 -1.44 19.99
CA GLY A 138 -20.94 -2.05 20.31
C GLY A 138 -21.40 -3.16 19.36
N MET A 139 -20.83 -3.25 18.14
CA MET A 139 -21.11 -4.35 17.22
C MET A 139 -20.31 -5.61 17.57
N GLU A 140 -19.16 -5.45 18.22
CA GLU A 140 -18.26 -6.55 18.54
C GLU A 140 -18.87 -7.51 19.56
N GLU A 141 -19.36 -6.98 20.68
CA GLU A 141 -20.02 -7.76 21.73
C GLU A 141 -21.24 -8.53 21.20
N HIS A 142 -21.98 -7.93 20.26
CA HIS A 142 -23.12 -8.57 19.64
C HIS A 142 -22.72 -9.75 18.74
N LEU A 143 -21.61 -9.64 18.02
CA LEU A 143 -21.10 -10.72 17.15
C LEU A 143 -20.49 -11.86 17.96
N GLU A 144 -19.86 -11.56 19.11
CA GLU A 144 -19.37 -12.58 20.02
C GLU A 144 -20.50 -13.47 20.56
N VAL A 145 -21.64 -12.86 20.90
CA VAL A 145 -22.83 -13.60 21.36
C VAL A 145 -23.54 -14.32 20.21
N SER A 146 -23.68 -13.67 19.05
CA SER A 146 -24.47 -14.20 17.94
C SER A 146 -23.74 -15.26 17.12
N TYR A 147 -22.42 -15.15 17.00
CA TYR A 147 -21.58 -16.03 16.18
C TYR A 147 -20.31 -16.46 16.94
N PRO A 148 -20.44 -17.17 18.07
CA PRO A 148 -19.31 -17.45 18.98
C PRO A 148 -18.18 -18.23 18.29
N LYS A 149 -18.53 -19.20 17.44
CA LYS A 149 -17.54 -19.98 16.68
C LYS A 149 -16.80 -19.13 15.64
N ALA A 150 -17.50 -18.28 14.90
CA ALA A 150 -16.87 -17.39 13.94
C ALA A 150 -16.01 -16.32 14.62
N PHE A 151 -16.44 -15.86 15.80
CA PHE A 151 -15.71 -14.92 16.63
C PHE A 151 -14.38 -15.49 17.11
N GLU A 152 -14.40 -16.72 17.62
CA GLU A 152 -13.20 -17.42 18.09
C GLU A 152 -12.16 -17.60 16.96
N ILE A 153 -12.60 -18.11 15.81
CA ILE A 153 -11.75 -18.30 14.63
C ILE A 153 -11.25 -16.96 14.10
N GLY A 154 -12.13 -15.97 13.99
CA GLY A 154 -11.78 -14.62 13.54
C GLY A 154 -10.78 -13.93 14.46
N ASN A 155 -10.87 -14.14 15.77
CA ASN A 155 -9.90 -13.61 16.73
C ASN A 155 -8.53 -14.28 16.62
N ARG A 156 -8.48 -15.59 16.33
CA ARG A 156 -7.20 -16.27 16.01
C ARG A 156 -6.54 -15.69 14.77
N ILE A 157 -7.32 -15.54 13.69
CA ILE A 157 -6.84 -14.95 12.43
C ILE A 157 -6.36 -13.51 12.65
N TYR A 158 -7.12 -12.73 13.41
CA TYR A 158 -6.74 -11.36 13.79
C TYR A 158 -5.40 -11.33 14.52
N ASN A 159 -5.17 -12.20 15.51
CA ASN A 159 -3.93 -12.26 16.27
C ASN A 159 -2.73 -12.68 15.40
N VAL A 160 -2.95 -13.60 14.45
CA VAL A 160 -1.93 -13.97 13.45
C VAL A 160 -1.54 -12.74 12.63
N ILE A 161 -2.51 -12.01 12.11
CA ILE A 161 -2.24 -10.81 11.31
C ILE A 161 -1.53 -9.74 12.14
N ALA A 162 -2.00 -9.45 13.36
CA ALA A 162 -1.39 -8.45 14.24
C ALA A 162 0.08 -8.79 14.57
N ARG A 163 0.37 -10.06 14.86
CA ARG A 163 1.72 -10.54 15.13
C ARG A 163 2.63 -10.40 13.90
N GLU A 164 2.16 -10.83 12.74
CA GLU A 164 2.96 -10.83 11.51
C GLU A 164 3.11 -9.44 10.89
N THR A 165 2.19 -8.52 11.21
CA THR A 165 2.24 -7.12 10.76
C THR A 165 2.97 -6.20 11.74
N GLU A 166 3.14 -6.60 13.01
CA GLU A 166 3.61 -5.76 14.12
C GLU A 166 2.72 -4.53 14.37
N VAL A 167 1.46 -4.61 13.95
CA VAL A 167 0.49 -3.52 14.04
C VAL A 167 -0.65 -3.90 14.96
N ASP A 168 -0.99 -3.00 15.89
CA ASP A 168 -2.28 -3.03 16.58
C ASP A 168 -3.39 -2.74 15.56
N LEU A 169 -4.07 -3.81 15.15
CA LEU A 169 -5.23 -3.75 14.28
C LEU A 169 -6.42 -3.09 15.02
N PHE A 170 -7.34 -2.49 14.26
CA PHE A 170 -8.53 -1.85 14.82
C PHE A 170 -9.65 -2.87 15.07
N HIS A 171 -10.50 -2.62 16.06
CA HIS A 171 -11.70 -3.43 16.36
C HIS A 171 -12.61 -3.64 15.14
N SER A 172 -12.70 -2.63 14.26
CA SER A 172 -13.45 -2.70 13.00
C SER A 172 -12.97 -3.80 12.06
N GLU A 173 -11.68 -4.12 12.10
CA GLU A 173 -11.03 -5.08 11.22
C GLU A 173 -11.27 -6.51 11.71
N ARG A 174 -11.30 -6.71 13.04
CA ARG A 174 -11.71 -7.97 13.65
C ARG A 174 -13.14 -8.33 13.29
N ILE A 175 -14.07 -7.37 13.39
CA ILE A 175 -15.47 -7.54 12.97
C ILE A 175 -15.56 -7.99 11.51
N TYR A 176 -14.79 -7.34 10.64
CA TYR A 176 -14.73 -7.68 9.22
C TYR A 176 -14.32 -9.14 8.98
N ILE A 177 -13.26 -9.60 9.67
CA ILE A 177 -12.77 -10.98 9.59
C ILE A 177 -13.85 -11.95 10.09
N VAL A 178 -14.43 -11.69 11.25
CA VAL A 178 -15.47 -12.55 11.87
C VAL A 178 -16.67 -12.75 10.94
N LEU A 179 -17.15 -11.68 10.31
CA LEU A 179 -18.27 -11.77 9.36
C LEU A 179 -17.94 -12.60 8.12
N HIS A 180 -16.69 -12.57 7.64
CA HIS A 180 -16.28 -13.41 6.52
C HIS A 180 -16.15 -14.87 6.93
N VAL A 181 -15.59 -15.14 8.11
CA VAL A 181 -15.53 -16.50 8.66
C VAL A 181 -16.94 -17.08 8.84
N GLN A 182 -17.89 -16.30 9.35
CA GLN A 182 -19.28 -16.74 9.51
C GLN A 182 -19.95 -17.12 8.18
N ARG A 183 -19.49 -16.58 7.04
CA ARG A 183 -19.99 -16.97 5.71
C ARG A 183 -19.35 -18.26 5.17
N LEU A 184 -18.27 -18.72 5.79
CA LEU A 184 -17.56 -19.95 5.43
C LEU A 184 -17.99 -21.15 6.27
N LEU A 185 -18.56 -20.90 7.45
CA LEU A 185 -19.24 -21.88 8.32
C LEU A 185 -20.62 -22.23 7.78
#